data_AF-A0A914WPI8-F1
#
_entry.id   AF-A0A914WPI8-F1
#
_cell.length_a   1.000
_cell.length_b   1.000
_cell.length_c   1.000
_cell.angle_alpha   90.00
_cell.angle_beta   90.00
_cell.angle_gamma   90.00
#
_symmetry.space_group_name_H-M   'P 1'
#
loop_
_entity.id
_entity.type
_entity.pdbx_description
1 polymer ?
#
loop_
_entity_poly.entity_id
_entity_poly.type
_entity_poly.pdbx_seq_one_letter_code
_entity_poly.pdbx_strand_id
1 'polypeptide(L)' 'MLPFCPNCGTLLAVEEGSNCLRFGCTTCPFIRPITSKVSSRVYPKLKDLDEVLGGPDAWKSAPTCN' A
#
# COMPACT_ATOMS: atom_id res chain seq x y z
N MET A 1 -1.84 -5.71 4.09
CA MET A 1 -1.52 -6.90 4.91
C MET A 1 -1.44 -6.46 6.36
N LEU A 2 -2.16 -7.09 7.29
CA LEU A 2 -2.11 -6.76 8.71
C LEU A 2 -1.38 -7.87 9.49
N PRO A 3 -0.26 -7.58 10.17
CA PRO A 3 0.46 -8.57 10.97
C PRO A 3 -0.21 -8.76 12.34
N PHE A 4 -0.46 -10.03 12.71
CA PHE A 4 -1.01 -10.41 14.02
C PHE A 4 0.01 -11.17 14.87
N CYS A 5 -0.13 -11.04 16.20
CA CYS A 5 0.76 -11.69 17.14
C CYS A 5 0.34 -13.15 17.34
N PRO A 6 1.26 -14.12 17.23
CA PRO A 6 0.92 -15.54 17.37
C PRO A 6 0.43 -15.91 18.78
N ASN A 7 0.79 -15.13 19.79
CA ASN A 7 0.46 -15.45 21.19
C ASN A 7 -0.80 -14.74 21.70
N CYS A 8 -0.97 -13.47 21.34
CA CYS A 8 -2.04 -12.63 21.89
C CYS A 8 -3.09 -12.19 20.85
N GLY A 9 -2.92 -12.52 19.56
CA GLY A 9 -3.88 -12.20 18.49
C GLY A 9 -4.00 -10.70 18.17
N THR A 10 -3.39 -9.83 18.96
CA THR A 10 -3.35 -8.38 18.76
C THR A 10 -2.55 -8.01 17.52
N LEU A 11 -2.93 -6.88 16.93
CA LEU A 11 -2.26 -6.26 15.79
C LEU A 11 -0.88 -5.73 16.21
N LEU A 12 0.16 -6.04 15.43
CA LEU A 12 1.50 -5.54 15.72
C LEU A 12 1.66 -4.11 15.19
N ALA A 13 2.19 -3.24 16.04
CA ALA A 13 2.62 -1.91 15.66
C ALA A 13 4.07 -1.95 15.16
N VAL A 14 4.43 -1.00 14.28
CA VAL A 14 5.82 -0.80 13.88
C VAL A 14 6.48 0.15 14.88
N GLU A 15 7.60 -0.26 15.43
CA GLU A 15 8.40 0.50 16.39
C GLU A 15 9.85 0.60 15.90
N GLU A 16 10.51 1.69 16.26
CA GLU A 16 11.94 1.85 16.01
C GLU A 16 12.74 1.09 17.08
N GLY A 17 13.63 0.21 16.62
CA GLY A 17 14.66 -0.44 17.44
C GLY A 17 16.01 0.25 17.29
N SER A 18 16.99 -0.14 18.10
CA SER A 18 18.34 0.44 18.07
C SER A 18 19.04 0.29 16.71
N ASN A 19 18.82 -0.83 16.03
CA ASN A 19 19.50 -1.15 14.76
C ASN A 19 18.53 -1.39 13.59
N CYS A 20 17.27 -1.73 13.85
CA CYS A 20 16.28 -2.08 12.83
C CYS A 20 14.87 -1.69 13.26
N LEU A 21 13.99 -1.46 12.29
CA LEU A 21 12.55 -1.41 12.51
C LEU A 21 12.07 -2.79 13.00
N ARG A 22 11.16 -2.80 13.96
CA ARG A 22 10.62 -4.02 14.59
C ARG A 22 9.11 -3.94 14.67
N PHE A 23 8.45 -5.08 14.54
CA PHE A 23 7.04 -5.22 14.86
C PHE A 23 6.93 -5.56 16.35
N GLY A 24 6.35 -4.65 17.13
CA GLY A 24 6.08 -4.80 18.55
C GLY A 24 4.59 -5.04 18.80
N CYS A 25 4.28 -5.89 19.78
CA CYS A 25 2.91 -6.05 20.24
C CYS A 25 2.66 -5.16 21.46
N THR A 26 1.50 -4.50 21.53
CA THR A 26 1.15 -3.59 22.63
C THR A 26 0.82 -4.32 23.94
N THR A 27 0.32 -5.55 23.84
CA THR A 27 -0.20 -6.34 24.96
C THR A 27 0.76 -7.41 25.47
N CYS A 28 1.73 -7.82 24.66
CA CYS A 28 2.63 -8.92 25.01
C CYS A 28 4.07 -8.60 24.55
N PRO A 29 5.14 -9.10 25.21
CA PRO A 29 6.54 -8.74 24.93
C PRO A 29 7.09 -9.36 23.63
N PHE A 30 6.20 -9.72 22.70
CA PHE A 30 6.55 -10.29 21.41
C PHE A 30 7.10 -9.20 20.50
N ILE A 31 8.33 -9.40 20.03
CA ILE A 31 9.03 -8.48 19.14
C ILE A 31 9.54 -9.29 17.96
N ARG A 32 9.31 -8.78 16.75
CA ARG A 32 9.82 -9.40 15.51
C ARG A 32 10.54 -8.36 14.64
N PRO A 33 11.87 -8.47 14.44
CA PRO A 33 12.61 -7.52 13.63
C PRO A 33 12.24 -7.64 12.14
N ILE A 34 12.25 -6.50 11.43
CA ILE A 34 12.03 -6.45 9.99
C ILE A 34 13.37 -6.67 9.29
N THR A 35 13.61 -7.90 8.83
CA THR A 35 14.87 -8.28 8.15
C THR A 35 14.80 -8.12 6.63
N SER A 36 13.59 -8.13 6.06
CA SER A 36 13.35 -8.07 4.62
C SER A 36 12.38 -6.94 4.27
N LYS A 37 12.46 -6.44 3.04
CA LYS A 37 11.53 -5.42 2.53
C LYS A 37 10.09 -5.95 2.52
N VAL A 38 9.21 -5.34 3.30
CA VAL A 38 7.77 -5.61 3.31
C VAL A 38 7.06 -4.50 2.54
N SER A 39 6.26 -4.85 1.54
CA SER A 39 5.45 -3.88 0.79
C SER A 39 4.06 -4.43 0.50
N SER A 40 3.04 -3.61 0.71
CA SER A 40 1.64 -3.94 0.39
C SER A 40 1.18 -2.97 -0.69
N ARG A 41 0.88 -3.47 -1.88
CA ARG A 41 0.36 -2.66 -2.99
C ARG A 41 -1.10 -3.02 -3.23
N VAL A 42 -1.94 -2.01 -3.28
CA VAL A 42 -3.32 -2.14 -3.75
C VAL A 42 -3.35 -1.50 -5.13
N TYR A 43 -3.82 -2.23 -6.13
CA TYR A 43 -4.03 -1.72 -7.49
C TYR A 43 -5.51 -1.36 -7.61
N PRO A 44 -5.89 -0.10 -7.31
CA PRO A 44 -7.27 0.31 -7.46
C PRO A 44 -7.68 0.23 -8.93
N LYS A 45 -8.95 -0.07 -9.18
CA LYS A 45 -9.52 0.10 -10.52
C LYS A 45 -9.54 1.59 -10.83
N LEU A 46 -8.84 1.98 -11.90
CA LEU A 46 -8.96 3.33 -12.43
C LEU A 46 -10.37 3.54 -12.96
N LYS A 47 -10.85 4.78 -12.87
CA LYS A 47 -12.10 5.18 -13.50
C LYS A 47 -11.98 5.01 -15.02
N ASP A 48 -13.06 4.58 -15.65
CA ASP A 48 -13.11 4.41 -17.09
C ASP A 48 -12.81 5.73 -17.80
N LEU A 49 -11.82 5.69 -18.69
CA LEU A 49 -11.32 6.88 -19.39
C LEU A 49 -12.34 7.45 -20.38
N ASP A 50 -13.27 6.63 -20.87
CA ASP A 50 -14.32 7.04 -21.81
C ASP A 50 -15.26 8.10 -21.22
N GLU A 51 -15.49 8.06 -19.91
CA GLU A 51 -16.34 9.02 -19.18
C GLU A 51 -15.66 10.40 -19.03
N VAL A 52 -14.32 10.45 -19.12
CA VAL A 52 -13.52 11.66 -18.96
C VAL A 52 -13.12 12.24 -20.31
N LEU A 53 -12.78 11.40 -21.28
CA LEU A 53 -12.21 11.80 -22.56
C LEU A 53 -13.25 11.95 -23.67
N GLY A 54 -14.52 11.60 -23.41
CA GLY A 54 -15.61 11.82 -24.37
C GLY A 54 -15.48 10.92 -25.60
N GLY A 55 -15.12 9.65 -25.41
CA GLY A 55 -15.03 8.66 -26.48
C GLY A 55 -14.04 9.01 -27.61
N PRO A 56 -13.96 8.17 -28.65
CA PRO A 56 -12.98 8.31 -29.73
C PRO A 56 -13.26 9.50 -30.67
N ASP A 57 -14.45 10.10 -30.61
CA ASP A 57 -14.87 11.21 -31.48
C ASP A 57 -14.43 12.59 -30.98
N ALA A 58 -14.28 12.78 -29.65
CA ALA A 58 -13.85 14.06 -29.08
C ALA A 58 -12.40 14.45 -29.45
N TRP A 59 -11.58 13.47 -29.84
CA TRP A 59 -10.15 13.70 -30.14
C TRP A 59 -9.86 13.88 -31.63
N LYS A 60 -10.84 13.71 -32.51
CA LYS A 60 -10.67 13.90 -33.97
C LYS A 60 -10.48 15.36 -34.37
N SER A 61 -10.92 16.31 -33.54
CA SER A 61 -10.81 17.76 -33.79
C SER A 61 -9.58 18.41 -33.15
N ALA A 62 -8.70 17.63 -32.50
CA ALA A 62 -7.52 18.18 -31.86
C ALA A 62 -6.49 18.62 -32.92
N PRO A 63 -5.94 19.85 -32.83
CA PRO A 63 -4.93 20.32 -33.77
C PRO A 63 -3.64 19.51 -33.58
N THR A 64 -3.19 18.86 -34.65
CA THR A 64 -1.86 18.25 -34.69
C THR A 64 -0.81 19.35 -34.82
N CYS A 65 0.12 19.46 -33.88
CA CYS A 65 1.26 20.35 -34.03
C CYS A 65 2.14 19.85 -35.19
N ASN A 66 2.19 20.64 -36.26
CA ASN A 66 3.23 20.61 -37.28
C ASN A 66 4.38 21.55 -36.88
#